data_AF-B0C0P1-F1
#
_entry.id   AF-B0C0P1-F1
#
_cell.length_a   1.000
_cell.length_b   1.000
_cell.length_c   1.000
_cell.angle_alpha   90.00
_cell.angle_beta   90.00
_cell.angle_gamma   90.00
#
_symmetry.space_group_name_H-M   'P 1'
#
loop_
_entity.id
_entity.type
_entity.pdbx_description
1 polymer ?
#
loop_
_entity_poly.entity_id
_entity_poly.type
_entity_poly.pdbx_seq_one_letter_code
_entity_poly.pdbx_strand_id
1 'polypeptide(L)'
;MPVFLVTLGVWYFISGSSLNHWNSNQCSPIIDSSPSATGFRLQGREFGCTFDEQNYRTSIQKWLSQRPEDAAPLEGMYLGSMEDYPWISTYLAKAALQSQEWDLKRGTSHDGHPYRLIESLLIDEAFRHRLDAPFADTPYTVHRVSVEKVRIDDASQVLDEYEPGQGKIPFDALLWVEFAER
;
A
#
# COMPACT_ATOMS: atom_id res chain seq x y z
N MET A 1 16.05 -16.24 50.31
CA MET A 1 14.92 -15.42 49.81
C MET A 1 15.48 -14.38 48.85
N PRO A 2 15.41 -14.57 47.53
CA PRO A 2 15.74 -13.53 46.57
C PRO A 2 14.47 -12.79 46.14
N VAL A 3 14.59 -11.46 46.12
CA VAL A 3 13.59 -10.51 45.63
C VAL A 3 13.66 -10.53 44.10
N PHE A 4 12.52 -10.78 43.44
CA PHE A 4 12.38 -10.64 41.99
C PHE A 4 12.07 -9.18 41.65
N LEU A 5 12.99 -8.51 40.94
CA LEU A 5 12.68 -7.32 40.17
C LEU A 5 12.18 -7.78 38.79
N VAL A 6 10.90 -7.57 38.51
CA VAL A 6 10.32 -7.78 37.18
C VAL A 6 10.58 -6.52 36.37
N THR A 7 11.67 -6.49 35.61
CA THR A 7 11.81 -5.55 34.50
C THR A 7 11.07 -6.13 33.30
N LEU A 8 9.97 -5.47 32.91
CA LEU A 8 9.28 -5.69 31.65
C LEU A 8 10.30 -5.49 30.52
N GLY A 9 10.76 -6.58 29.93
CA GLY A 9 11.59 -6.59 28.74
C GLY A 9 10.82 -6.00 27.58
N VAL A 10 11.01 -4.70 27.34
CA VAL A 10 10.67 -4.06 26.07
C VAL A 10 11.58 -4.68 25.02
N TRP A 11 11.01 -5.49 24.15
CA TRP A 11 11.70 -5.95 22.94
C TRP A 11 11.80 -4.76 21.98
N TYR A 12 12.94 -4.07 22.01
CA TYR A 12 13.34 -3.19 20.91
C TYR A 12 13.79 -4.08 19.75
N PHE A 13 12.91 -4.30 18.78
CA PHE A 13 13.36 -4.67 17.44
C PHE A 13 13.92 -3.40 16.80
N ILE A 14 15.24 -3.20 16.90
CA ILE A 14 15.96 -2.30 16.01
C ILE A 14 16.09 -3.05 14.68
N SER A 15 15.05 -2.98 13.85
CA SER A 15 15.17 -3.30 12.43
C SER A 15 15.86 -2.11 11.77
N GLY A 16 17.19 -2.12 11.76
CA GLY A 16 17.97 -1.24 10.90
C GLY A 16 17.86 -1.74 9.45
N SER A 17 16.76 -1.40 8.79
CA SER A 17 16.61 -1.57 7.35
C SER A 17 16.63 -0.18 6.73
N SER A 18 17.83 0.32 6.44
CA SER A 18 18.01 1.51 5.60
C SER A 18 17.31 1.25 4.25
N LEU A 19 16.20 1.96 4.00
CA LEU A 19 15.39 1.92 2.76
C LEU A 19 16.10 2.52 1.53
N ASN A 20 17.41 2.77 1.60
CA ASN A 20 18.23 3.42 0.58
C ASN A 20 18.57 2.55 -0.64
N HIS A 21 17.68 1.65 -1.06
CA HIS A 21 17.90 0.88 -2.29
C HIS A 21 16.62 0.57 -3.06
N TRP A 22 15.88 1.61 -3.44
CA TRP A 22 14.90 1.53 -4.54
C TRP A 22 15.63 1.41 -5.90
N ASN A 23 16.48 0.40 -6.06
CA ASN A 23 16.91 0.00 -7.38
C ASN A 23 15.72 -0.69 -8.04
N SER A 24 15.15 -0.05 -9.05
CA SER A 24 14.18 -0.65 -9.95
C SER A 24 14.84 -1.83 -10.67
N ASN A 25 14.81 -2.99 -10.01
CA ASN A 25 15.13 -4.26 -10.64
C ASN A 25 14.07 -4.53 -11.70
N GLN A 26 14.48 -5.07 -12.84
CA GLN A 26 13.62 -5.37 -13.99
C GLN A 26 12.62 -6.48 -13.61
N CYS A 27 11.55 -6.11 -12.92
CA CYS A 27 10.54 -7.03 -12.45
C CYS A 27 9.61 -7.40 -13.60
N SER A 28 9.33 -8.69 -13.72
CA SER A 28 8.27 -9.18 -14.60
C SER A 28 6.98 -9.29 -13.80
N PRO A 29 6.04 -8.32 -13.91
CA PRO A 29 4.75 -8.40 -13.24
C PRO A 29 3.99 -9.64 -13.69
N ILE A 30 3.39 -10.35 -12.73
CA ILE A 30 2.48 -11.47 -12.97
C ILE A 30 1.14 -11.09 -12.37
N ILE A 31 0.07 -11.37 -13.12
CA ILE A 31 -1.28 -11.37 -12.60
C ILE A 31 -1.68 -12.81 -12.28
N ASP A 32 -1.92 -13.06 -10.99
CA ASP A 32 -2.47 -14.32 -10.51
C ASP A 32 -3.99 -14.19 -10.43
N SER A 33 -4.67 -14.96 -11.27
CA SER A 33 -6.13 -14.99 -11.38
C SER A 33 -6.57 -16.37 -11.84
N SER A 34 -7.58 -16.95 -11.18
CA SER A 34 -8.29 -18.11 -11.73
C SER A 34 -9.27 -17.66 -12.82
N PRO A 35 -9.54 -18.47 -13.86
CA PRO A 35 -10.57 -18.16 -14.87
C PRO A 35 -11.96 -17.89 -14.29
N SER A 36 -12.26 -18.46 -13.10
CA SER A 36 -13.52 -18.26 -12.38
C SER A 36 -13.42 -17.22 -11.26
N ALA A 37 -12.28 -16.56 -11.08
CA ALA A 37 -12.11 -15.59 -10.01
C ALA A 37 -12.72 -14.23 -10.38
N THR A 38 -13.43 -13.66 -9.40
CA THR A 38 -13.88 -12.27 -9.39
C THR A 38 -12.77 -11.32 -8.95
N GLY A 39 -11.64 -11.84 -8.45
CA GLY A 39 -10.49 -11.04 -8.06
C GLY A 39 -9.18 -11.50 -8.71
N PHE A 40 -8.17 -10.65 -8.64
CA PHE A 40 -6.82 -10.97 -9.10
C PHE A 40 -5.75 -10.37 -8.18
N ARG A 41 -4.51 -10.84 -8.30
CA ARG A 41 -3.36 -10.28 -7.59
C ARG A 41 -2.29 -9.85 -8.58
N LEU A 42 -1.79 -8.63 -8.43
CA LEU A 42 -0.56 -8.20 -9.08
C LEU A 42 0.63 -8.50 -8.17
N GLN A 43 1.64 -9.22 -8.67
CA GLN A 43 2.84 -9.56 -7.90
C GLN A 43 4.09 -9.69 -8.77
N GLY A 44 5.26 -9.55 -8.13
CA GLY A 44 6.55 -9.83 -8.77
C GLY A 44 6.79 -11.33 -8.91
N ARG A 45 7.50 -11.72 -9.97
CA ARG A 45 8.01 -13.08 -10.10
C ARG A 45 9.14 -13.33 -9.08
N GLU A 46 9.91 -12.31 -8.78
CA GLU A 46 11.02 -12.33 -7.83
C GLU A 46 10.67 -11.59 -6.52
N PHE A 47 11.30 -12.00 -5.42
CA PHE A 47 11.17 -11.30 -4.14
C PHE A 47 11.91 -9.95 -4.18
N GLY A 48 11.34 -8.94 -3.50
CA GLY A 48 11.89 -7.58 -3.46
C GLY A 48 11.64 -6.79 -4.75
N CYS A 49 10.63 -7.18 -5.51
CA CYS A 49 10.22 -6.48 -6.71
C CYS A 49 9.40 -5.24 -6.39
N THR A 50 9.68 -4.16 -7.11
CA THR A 50 8.93 -2.90 -6.98
C THR A 50 8.31 -2.52 -8.31
N PHE A 51 7.12 -1.95 -8.25
CA PHE A 51 6.32 -1.53 -9.39
C PHE A 51 6.12 -0.03 -9.32
N ASP A 52 6.67 0.68 -10.30
CA ASP A 52 6.24 2.05 -10.55
C ASP A 52 4.80 2.09 -11.11
N GLU A 53 4.24 3.29 -11.14
CA GLU A 53 2.86 3.53 -11.56
C GLU A 53 2.60 3.14 -13.02
N GLN A 54 3.61 3.27 -13.89
CA GLN A 54 3.50 2.92 -15.29
C GLN A 54 3.47 1.39 -15.48
N ASN A 55 4.29 0.66 -14.73
CA ASN A 55 4.33 -0.79 -14.71
C ASN A 55 3.03 -1.37 -14.14
N TYR A 56 2.51 -0.79 -13.05
CA TYR A 56 1.17 -1.09 -12.52
C TYR A 56 0.10 -0.95 -13.61
N ARG A 57 0.05 0.22 -14.27
CA ARG A 57 -0.96 0.52 -15.29
C ARG A 57 -0.89 -0.42 -16.48
N THR A 58 0.28 -0.55 -17.09
CA THR A 58 0.44 -1.30 -18.33
C THR A 58 0.23 -2.81 -18.14
N SER A 59 0.62 -3.36 -16.99
CA SER A 59 0.44 -4.78 -16.68
C SER A 59 -1.03 -5.16 -16.53
N ILE A 60 -1.79 -4.35 -15.80
CA ILE A 60 -3.22 -4.57 -15.60
C ILE A 60 -3.97 -4.35 -16.92
N GLN A 61 -3.68 -3.28 -17.67
CA GLN A 61 -4.30 -3.05 -18.98
C GLN A 61 -4.05 -4.20 -19.96
N LYS A 62 -2.81 -4.69 -20.04
CA LYS A 62 -2.46 -5.83 -20.88
C LYS A 62 -3.26 -7.08 -20.51
N TRP A 63 -3.36 -7.40 -19.22
CA TRP A 63 -4.14 -8.55 -18.77
C TRP A 63 -5.64 -8.37 -19.02
N LEU A 64 -6.20 -7.19 -18.74
CA LEU A 64 -7.61 -6.87 -19.02
C LEU A 64 -7.94 -7.07 -20.50
N SER A 65 -7.06 -6.67 -21.42
CA SER A 65 -7.24 -6.87 -22.87
C SER A 65 -7.24 -8.33 -23.32
N GLN A 66 -6.75 -9.24 -22.47
CA GLN A 66 -6.68 -10.68 -22.73
C GLN A 66 -7.78 -11.46 -21.99
N ARG A 67 -8.60 -10.77 -21.19
CA ARG A 67 -9.68 -11.40 -20.43
C ARG A 67 -10.80 -11.86 -21.39
N PRO A 68 -11.29 -13.10 -21.27
CA PRO A 68 -12.42 -13.57 -22.07
C PRO A 68 -13.67 -12.69 -21.86
N GLU A 69 -14.46 -12.51 -22.92
CA GLU A 69 -15.72 -11.74 -22.86
C GLU A 69 -16.76 -12.37 -21.93
N ASP A 70 -16.71 -13.69 -21.73
CA ASP A 70 -17.60 -14.47 -20.86
C ASP A 70 -17.04 -14.67 -19.43
N ALA A 71 -15.91 -14.02 -19.09
CA ALA A 71 -15.36 -14.09 -17.75
C ALA A 71 -16.28 -13.43 -16.72
N ALA A 72 -16.25 -13.92 -15.48
CA ALA A 72 -17.01 -13.35 -14.38
C ALA A 72 -16.71 -11.85 -14.18
N PRO A 73 -17.65 -11.02 -13.67
CA PRO A 73 -17.36 -9.64 -13.31
C PRO A 73 -16.22 -9.54 -12.28
N LEU A 74 -15.42 -8.48 -12.38
CA LEU A 74 -14.37 -8.19 -11.41
C LEU A 74 -14.94 -7.48 -10.18
N GLU A 75 -14.66 -8.02 -9.01
CA GLU A 75 -15.01 -7.47 -7.70
C GLU A 75 -13.82 -6.77 -7.04
N GLY A 76 -12.58 -7.17 -7.32
CA GLY A 76 -11.43 -6.53 -6.69
C GLY A 76 -10.06 -7.04 -7.11
N MET A 77 -9.04 -6.48 -6.47
CA MET A 77 -7.63 -6.81 -6.66
C MET A 77 -6.89 -6.75 -5.33
N TYR A 78 -6.03 -7.75 -5.10
CA TYR A 78 -5.03 -7.68 -4.02
C TYR A 78 -3.72 -7.13 -4.59
N LEU A 79 -3.24 -6.02 -4.02
CA LEU A 79 -1.94 -5.46 -4.40
C LEU A 79 -0.83 -6.00 -3.51
N GLY A 80 -1.12 -6.42 -2.28
CA GLY A 80 -0.10 -6.77 -1.32
C GLY A 80 0.52 -5.54 -0.66
N SER A 81 1.79 -5.62 -0.30
CA SER A 81 2.50 -4.58 0.44
C SER A 81 2.74 -3.34 -0.43
N MET A 82 2.56 -2.15 0.15
CA MET A 82 2.90 -0.89 -0.51
C MET A 82 4.41 -0.71 -0.69
N GLU A 83 5.27 -1.46 0.01
CA GLU A 83 6.71 -1.49 -0.31
C GLU A 83 6.93 -2.02 -1.73
N ASP A 84 6.07 -2.89 -2.26
CA ASP A 84 6.12 -3.33 -3.66
C ASP A 84 5.68 -2.20 -4.62
N TYR A 85 5.13 -1.09 -4.13
CA TYR A 85 4.64 0.05 -4.91
C TYR A 85 5.12 1.39 -4.31
N PRO A 86 6.38 1.78 -4.56
CA PRO A 86 7.01 2.92 -3.87
C PRO A 86 6.23 4.23 -4.01
N TRP A 87 5.52 4.40 -5.13
CA TRP A 87 4.69 5.57 -5.42
C TRP A 87 3.42 5.65 -4.56
N ILE A 88 2.87 4.51 -4.13
CA ILE A 88 1.74 4.43 -3.18
C ILE A 88 2.25 4.70 -1.77
N SER A 89 3.34 4.03 -1.37
CA SER A 89 3.99 4.21 -0.05
C SER A 89 4.36 5.69 0.18
N THR A 90 5.01 6.32 -0.80
CA THR A 90 5.40 7.74 -0.75
C THR A 90 4.18 8.66 -0.69
N TYR A 91 3.12 8.37 -1.45
CA TYR A 91 1.89 9.15 -1.39
C TYR A 91 1.26 9.08 0.01
N LEU A 92 1.13 7.88 0.57
CA LEU A 92 0.53 7.68 1.89
C LEU A 92 1.31 8.41 2.99
N ALA A 93 2.64 8.28 2.99
CA ALA A 93 3.52 8.97 3.93
C ALA A 93 3.30 10.49 3.89
N LYS A 94 3.27 11.08 2.68
CA LYS A 94 3.04 12.52 2.49
C LYS A 94 1.62 12.95 2.86
N ALA A 95 0.61 12.15 2.53
CA ALA A 95 -0.77 12.43 2.85
C ALA A 95 -1.02 12.39 4.37
N ALA A 96 -0.40 11.44 5.08
CA ALA A 96 -0.47 11.38 6.54
C ALA A 96 0.21 12.58 7.21
N LEU A 97 1.36 13.04 6.70
CA LEU A 97 2.03 14.25 7.18
C LEU A 97 1.19 15.52 7.05
N GLN A 98 0.37 15.58 6.00
CA GLN A 98 -0.51 16.72 5.72
C GLN A 98 -1.87 16.59 6.42
N SER A 99 -2.21 15.42 6.95
CA SER A 99 -3.50 15.15 7.57
C SER A 99 -3.54 15.70 9.00
N GLN A 100 -4.53 16.56 9.27
CA GLN A 100 -4.82 17.02 10.63
C GLN A 100 -5.40 15.92 11.52
N GLU A 101 -5.89 14.83 10.93
CA GLU A 101 -6.44 13.69 11.65
C GLU A 101 -5.36 12.68 12.08
N TRP A 102 -4.12 12.84 11.59
CA TRP A 102 -2.99 12.00 11.94
C TRP A 102 -2.17 12.58 13.09
N ASP A 103 -2.03 11.81 14.16
CA ASP A 103 -1.16 12.15 15.28
C ASP A 103 0.29 11.71 15.00
N LEU A 104 1.11 12.65 14.52
CA LEU A 104 2.52 12.41 14.23
C LEU A 104 3.33 11.96 15.45
N LYS A 105 2.91 12.27 16.68
CA LYS A 105 3.63 11.82 17.87
C LYS A 105 3.33 10.36 18.18
N ARG A 106 2.06 9.95 18.02
CA ARG A 106 1.59 8.60 18.33
C ARG A 106 1.77 7.63 17.16
N GLY A 107 1.86 8.14 15.93
CA GLY A 107 1.89 7.32 14.73
C GLY A 107 0.57 6.61 14.48
N THR A 108 -0.54 7.31 14.68
CA THR A 108 -1.90 6.78 14.46
C THR A 108 -2.87 7.94 14.24
N SER A 109 -4.11 7.68 13.85
CA SER A 109 -5.14 8.71 13.80
C SER A 109 -5.53 9.20 15.21
N HIS A 110 -6.02 10.43 15.34
CA HIS A 110 -6.43 11.00 16.63
C HIS A 110 -7.56 10.21 17.31
N ASP A 111 -8.43 9.57 16.52
CA ASP A 111 -9.49 8.67 17.01
C ASP A 111 -8.98 7.25 17.37
N GLY A 112 -7.70 6.95 17.12
CA GLY A 112 -7.08 5.65 17.41
C GLY A 112 -7.37 4.54 16.38
N HIS A 113 -8.02 4.86 15.26
CA HIS A 113 -8.36 3.93 14.18
C HIS A 113 -7.60 4.25 12.87
N PRO A 114 -6.29 3.93 12.78
CA PRO A 114 -5.45 4.36 11.68
C PRO A 114 -5.86 3.79 10.33
N TYR A 115 -6.47 2.59 10.32
CA TYR A 115 -6.95 1.90 9.13
C TYR A 115 -7.96 2.74 8.35
N ARG A 116 -8.98 3.28 9.03
CA ARG A 116 -10.01 4.10 8.38
C ARG A 116 -9.42 5.37 7.77
N LEU A 117 -8.51 6.02 8.47
CA LEU A 117 -7.85 7.22 7.95
C LEU A 117 -7.02 6.88 6.72
N ILE A 118 -6.21 5.81 6.76
CA ILE A 118 -5.38 5.37 5.63
C ILE A 118 -6.26 5.01 4.43
N GLU A 119 -7.33 4.24 4.62
CA GLU A 119 -8.31 3.92 3.58
C GLU A 119 -8.90 5.20 2.95
N SER A 120 -9.25 6.20 3.77
CA SER A 120 -9.77 7.48 3.28
C SER A 120 -8.74 8.29 2.49
N LEU A 121 -7.46 8.27 2.89
CA LEU A 121 -6.37 8.92 2.15
C LEU A 121 -6.14 8.22 0.80
N LEU A 122 -6.21 6.89 0.75
CA LEU A 122 -5.98 6.11 -0.47
C LEU A 122 -7.18 6.09 -1.43
N ILE A 123 -8.36 6.58 -1.01
CA ILE A 123 -9.53 6.73 -1.88
C ILE A 123 -9.91 8.19 -2.13
N ASP A 124 -9.11 9.15 -1.64
CA ASP A 124 -9.22 10.55 -2.01
C ASP A 124 -9.17 10.72 -3.54
N GLU A 125 -9.93 11.67 -4.08
CA GLU A 125 -10.13 11.84 -5.53
C GLU A 125 -8.80 11.90 -6.29
N ALA A 126 -7.83 12.66 -5.77
CA ALA A 126 -6.55 12.86 -6.43
C ALA A 126 -5.75 11.55 -6.58
N PHE A 127 -5.81 10.67 -5.58
CA PHE A 127 -5.09 9.40 -5.62
C PHE A 127 -5.88 8.27 -6.26
N ARG A 128 -7.20 8.25 -6.04
CA ARG A 128 -8.09 7.26 -6.65
C ARG A 128 -7.96 7.26 -8.17
N HIS A 129 -7.84 8.42 -8.81
CA HIS A 129 -7.62 8.50 -10.26
C HIS A 129 -6.37 7.75 -10.75
N ARG A 130 -5.34 7.64 -9.92
CA ARG A 130 -4.11 6.88 -10.24
C ARG A 130 -4.36 5.38 -10.16
N LEU A 131 -5.13 4.93 -9.17
CA LEU A 131 -5.60 3.54 -9.04
C LEU A 131 -6.61 3.16 -10.13
N ASP A 132 -7.45 4.10 -10.57
CA ASP A 132 -8.44 3.91 -11.65
C ASP A 132 -7.80 3.84 -13.05
N ALA A 133 -6.61 4.41 -13.23
CA ALA A 133 -5.98 4.59 -14.53
C ALA A 133 -5.89 3.32 -15.42
N PRO A 134 -5.66 2.10 -14.89
CA PRO A 134 -5.65 0.89 -15.71
C PRO A 134 -7.04 0.49 -16.24
N PHE A 135 -8.12 0.96 -15.59
CA PHE A 135 -9.50 0.56 -15.85
C PHE A 135 -10.28 1.57 -16.71
N ALA A 136 -9.63 2.62 -17.21
CA ALA A 136 -10.28 3.72 -17.93
C ALA A 136 -11.24 3.24 -19.05
N ASP A 137 -10.81 2.26 -19.85
CA ASP A 137 -11.58 1.70 -20.98
C ASP A 137 -12.41 0.45 -20.61
N THR A 138 -12.70 0.26 -19.32
CA THR A 138 -13.49 -0.87 -18.81
C THR A 138 -14.73 -0.35 -18.07
N PRO A 139 -15.74 -1.19 -17.78
CA PRO A 139 -16.86 -0.76 -16.94
C PRO A 139 -16.50 -0.59 -15.45
N TYR A 140 -15.27 -0.89 -15.04
CA TYR A 140 -14.87 -0.91 -13.63
C TYR A 140 -14.29 0.41 -13.15
N THR A 141 -14.57 0.77 -11.90
CA THR A 141 -13.89 1.84 -11.17
C THR A 141 -13.55 1.37 -9.77
N VAL A 142 -12.41 1.82 -9.24
CA VAL A 142 -12.01 1.68 -7.86
C VAL A 142 -12.97 2.50 -7.00
N HIS A 143 -13.70 1.83 -6.11
CA HIS A 143 -14.66 2.50 -5.23
C HIS A 143 -14.28 2.41 -3.76
N ARG A 144 -13.40 1.47 -3.41
CA ARG A 144 -12.95 1.24 -2.04
C ARG A 144 -11.54 0.68 -2.03
N VAL A 145 -10.77 1.12 -1.04
CA VAL A 145 -9.52 0.49 -0.62
C VAL A 145 -9.73 0.00 0.79
N SER A 146 -9.31 -1.23 1.05
CA SER A 146 -9.31 -1.86 2.36
C SER A 146 -7.87 -2.21 2.72
N VAL A 147 -7.44 -1.90 3.94
CA VAL A 147 -6.04 -2.11 4.35
C VAL A 147 -5.91 -3.15 5.45
N GLU A 148 -4.90 -4.01 5.35
CA GLU A 148 -4.54 -5.02 6.36
C GLU A 148 -3.09 -4.79 6.79
N LYS A 149 -2.81 -4.80 8.11
CA LYS A 149 -1.46 -4.65 8.69
C LYS A 149 -0.71 -3.39 8.25
N VAL A 150 -0.90 -2.31 8.99
CA VAL A 150 -0.17 -1.06 8.78
C VAL A 150 1.19 -1.09 9.48
N ARG A 151 2.24 -0.67 8.77
CA ARG A 151 3.56 -0.35 9.33
C ARG A 151 3.77 1.16 9.37
N ILE A 152 4.36 1.59 10.48
CA ILE A 152 4.62 2.98 10.82
C ILE A 152 6.09 3.09 11.22
N ASP A 153 6.76 4.12 10.75
CA ASP A 153 8.13 4.45 11.16
C ASP A 153 8.31 5.96 11.33
N ASP A 154 9.47 6.38 11.80
CA ASP A 154 9.86 7.78 11.81
C ASP A 154 9.94 8.33 10.37
N ALA A 155 9.47 9.56 10.18
CA ALA A 155 9.42 10.21 8.87
C ALA A 155 10.79 10.23 8.17
N SER A 156 11.88 10.41 8.92
CA SER A 156 13.25 10.39 8.39
C SER A 156 13.71 9.03 7.85
N GLN A 157 13.05 7.94 8.24
CA GLN A 157 13.35 6.60 7.72
C GLN A 157 12.63 6.33 6.39
N VAL A 158 11.56 7.08 6.11
CA VAL A 158 10.64 6.85 4.99
C VAL A 158 10.83 7.88 3.87
N LEU A 159 11.09 9.14 4.25
CA LEU A 159 11.18 10.29 3.34
C LEU A 159 12.52 11.00 3.58
N ASP A 160 13.34 11.07 2.53
CA ASP A 160 14.69 11.64 2.58
C ASP A 160 14.72 13.12 2.99
N GLU A 161 13.61 13.84 2.77
CA GLU A 161 13.51 15.27 3.09
C GLU A 161 13.21 15.57 4.58
N TYR A 162 13.14 14.56 5.45
CA TYR A 162 12.83 14.70 6.88
C TYR A 162 14.00 14.31 7.79
N GLU A 163 14.16 15.09 8.87
CA GLU A 163 15.12 14.85 9.94
C GLU A 163 14.55 13.91 11.03
N PRO A 164 15.40 13.17 11.77
CA PRO A 164 14.95 12.29 12.83
C PRO A 164 14.08 12.98 13.89
N GLY A 165 13.00 12.31 14.30
CA GLY A 165 12.10 12.80 15.36
C GLY A 165 11.02 13.76 14.88
N GLN A 166 10.90 13.98 13.57
CA GLN A 166 9.85 14.83 12.98
C GLN A 166 8.46 14.19 12.94
N GLY A 167 8.33 12.93 13.40
CA GLY A 167 7.05 12.27 13.60
C GLY A 167 7.03 10.85 13.08
N LYS A 168 6.01 10.09 13.47
CA LYS A 168 5.72 8.73 13.03
C LYS A 168 4.66 8.77 11.93
N ILE A 169 4.93 8.13 10.80
CA ILE A 169 4.06 8.14 9.62
C ILE A 169 3.84 6.72 9.09
N PRO A 170 2.68 6.43 8.50
CA PRO A 170 2.44 5.14 7.86
C PRO A 170 3.17 5.12 6.51
N PHE A 171 3.80 4.00 6.19
CA PHE A 171 4.54 3.86 4.93
C PHE A 171 4.26 2.53 4.23
N ASP A 172 3.75 1.52 4.95
CA ASP A 172 3.38 0.25 4.35
C ASP A 172 2.08 -0.29 4.96
N ALA A 173 1.34 -1.01 4.13
CA ALA A 173 0.17 -1.80 4.48
C ALA A 173 -0.14 -2.77 3.34
N LEU A 174 -0.82 -3.87 3.65
CA LEU A 174 -1.36 -4.76 2.64
C LEU A 174 -2.66 -4.18 2.10
N LEU A 175 -2.76 -4.04 0.77
CA LEU A 175 -3.89 -3.38 0.13
C LEU A 175 -4.79 -4.36 -0.61
N TRP A 176 -6.08 -4.20 -0.38
CA TRP A 176 -7.17 -4.73 -1.19
C TRP A 176 -7.90 -3.56 -1.84
N VAL A 177 -8.13 -3.66 -3.15
CA VAL A 177 -8.86 -2.68 -3.94
C VAL A 177 -10.14 -3.34 -4.40
N GLU A 178 -11.27 -2.69 -4.19
CA GLU A 178 -12.57 -3.22 -4.61
C GLU A 178 -13.14 -2.34 -5.73
N PHE A 179 -13.75 -3.00 -6.70
CA PHE A 179 -14.31 -2.36 -7.88
C PHE A 179 -15.83 -2.25 -7.79
N ALA A 180 -16.37 -1.24 -8.46
CA ALA A 180 -17.78 -1.14 -8.81
C ALA A 180 -17.93 -0.98 -10.33
N GLU A 181 -19.11 -1.32 -10.85
CA GLU A 181 -19.49 -0.91 -12.19
C GLU A 181 -19.79 0.60 -12.23
N ARG A 182 -19.42 1.26 -13.32
CA ARG A 182 -19.67 2.69 -13.56
C ARG A 182 -21.10 2.97 -14.02
#